data_AF-A0A0D6EYI9-F1
#
_entry.id   AF-A0A0D6EYI9-F1
#
_cell.length_a   1.000
_cell.length_b   1.000
_cell.length_c   1.000
_cell.angle_alpha   90.00
_cell.angle_beta   90.00
_cell.angle_gamma   90.00
#
_symmetry.space_group_name_H-M   'P 1'
#
loop_
_entity.id
_entity.type
_entity.pdbx_description
1 polymer ?
#
loop_
_entity_poly.entity_id
_entity_poly.type
_entity_poly.pdbx_seq_one_letter_code
_entity_poly.pdbx_strand_id
1 'polypeptide(L)'
;MDSSMYLYDVPPVLMEKFCKIIDSGDDSLGWRGLASRIVPSWTEVRRTERLEAIGKSPTRELIWAWAQQNKTVGDLVKVLEDMCHYRALQLFSPQETQYSFPNSGPSKSSRDNPSPPQSPASPPPACESTLRCF
;
A
#
# COMPACT_ATOMS: atom_id res chain seq x y z
N MET A 1 12.51 0.89 14.73
CA MET A 1 12.03 1.06 16.13
C MET A 1 12.99 0.38 17.07
N ASP A 2 12.95 0.70 18.37
CA ASP A 2 13.73 -0.04 19.36
C ASP A 2 13.13 -1.44 19.58
N SER A 3 13.95 -2.49 19.52
CA SER A 3 13.49 -3.87 19.64
C SER A 3 13.00 -4.24 21.03
N SER A 4 13.41 -3.51 22.07
CA SER A 4 12.98 -3.74 23.47
C SER A 4 11.68 -3.03 23.82
N MET A 5 11.19 -2.16 22.95
CA MET A 5 9.90 -1.48 23.10
C MET A 5 8.75 -2.48 23.19
N TYR A 6 7.84 -2.30 24.15
CA TYR A 6 6.67 -3.16 24.29
C TYR A 6 5.61 -2.87 23.23
N LEU A 7 4.85 -3.89 22.84
CA LEU A 7 3.83 -3.77 21.80
C LEU A 7 2.69 -2.82 22.17
N TYR A 8 2.36 -2.68 23.45
CA TYR A 8 1.33 -1.73 23.90
C TYR A 8 1.81 -0.28 23.89
N ASP A 9 3.13 -0.04 23.84
CA ASP A 9 3.70 1.30 23.72
C ASP A 9 3.81 1.77 22.27
N VAL A 10 3.61 0.87 21.30
CA VAL A 10 3.69 1.18 19.86
C VAL A 10 2.62 2.22 19.49
N PRO A 11 2.98 3.27 18.72
CA PRO A 11 2.01 4.27 18.26
C PRO A 11 0.76 3.63 17.64
N PRO A 12 -0.46 3.97 18.12
CA PRO A 12 -1.70 3.32 17.65
C PRO A 12 -1.91 3.39 16.14
N VAL A 13 -1.45 4.47 15.50
CA VAL A 13 -1.53 4.66 14.03
C VAL A 13 -0.69 3.62 13.29
N LEU A 14 0.48 3.25 13.83
CA LEU A 14 1.33 2.23 13.24
C LEU A 14 0.71 0.85 13.43
N MET A 15 0.18 0.59 14.63
CA MET A 15 -0.51 -0.66 14.93
C MET A 15 -1.77 -0.84 14.06
N GLU A 16 -2.52 0.23 13.79
CA GLU A 16 -3.67 0.18 12.88
C GLU A 16 -3.27 -0.19 11.45
N LYS A 17 -2.18 0.40 10.92
CA LYS A 17 -1.64 0.04 9.61
C LYS A 17 -1.20 -1.42 9.58
N PHE A 18 -0.53 -1.88 10.63
CA PHE A 18 -0.13 -3.28 10.77
C PHE A 18 -1.35 -4.21 10.74
N CYS A 19 -2.38 -3.93 11.55
CA CYS A 19 -3.61 -4.72 11.59
C CYS A 19 -4.24 -4.80 10.20
N LYS A 20 -4.38 -3.67 9.48
CA LYS A 20 -4.93 -3.66 8.12
C LYS A 20 -4.13 -4.52 7.14
N ILE A 21 -2.80 -4.54 7.24
CA ILE A 21 -1.94 -5.35 6.37
C ILE A 21 -2.20 -6.84 6.62
N ILE A 22 -2.15 -7.28 7.88
CA ILE A 22 -2.29 -8.69 8.23
C ILE A 22 -3.73 -9.18 8.05
N ASP A 23 -4.74 -8.37 8.41
CA ASP A 23 -6.16 -8.71 8.21
C ASP A 23 -6.53 -8.85 6.73
N SER A 24 -5.81 -8.15 5.83
CA SER A 24 -5.98 -8.29 4.38
C SER A 24 -5.21 -9.47 3.76
N GLY A 25 -4.32 -10.10 4.53
CA GLY A 25 -3.52 -11.24 4.08
C GLY A 25 -4.32 -12.54 4.06
N ASP A 26 -3.89 -13.46 3.21
CA ASP A 26 -4.46 -14.79 3.09
C ASP A 26 -3.77 -15.80 4.02
N ASP A 27 -4.55 -16.73 4.57
CA ASP A 27 -4.14 -17.89 5.38
C ASP A 27 -2.77 -17.78 6.09
N SER A 28 -1.68 -18.16 5.42
CA SER A 28 -0.33 -18.27 5.97
C SER A 28 0.36 -16.93 6.22
N LEU A 29 0.01 -15.89 5.45
CA LEU A 29 0.45 -14.51 5.63
C LEU A 29 -0.60 -13.66 6.38
N GLY A 30 -1.84 -14.14 6.44
CA GLY A 30 -2.92 -13.49 7.16
C GLY A 30 -2.85 -13.67 8.67
N TRP A 31 -3.90 -13.17 9.33
CA TRP A 31 -4.01 -13.23 10.79
C TRP A 31 -4.04 -14.67 11.34
N ARG A 32 -4.50 -15.66 10.56
CA ARG A 32 -4.50 -17.09 10.94
C ARG A 32 -3.07 -17.62 11.06
N GLY A 33 -2.21 -17.28 10.11
CA GLY A 33 -0.78 -17.61 10.14
C GLY A 33 -0.04 -16.92 11.28
N LEU A 34 -0.45 -15.71 11.66
CA LEU A 34 0.06 -15.03 12.85
C LEU A 34 -0.40 -15.74 14.13
N ALA A 35 -1.69 -16.05 14.22
CA ALA A 35 -2.29 -16.68 15.39
C ALA A 35 -1.64 -18.02 15.73
N SER A 36 -1.33 -18.85 14.72
CA SER A 36 -0.68 -20.14 14.93
C SER A 36 0.70 -20.06 15.59
N ARG A 37 1.37 -18.90 15.52
CA ARG A 37 2.69 -18.67 16.09
C ARG A 37 2.67 -17.97 17.45
N ILE A 38 1.72 -17.07 17.68
CA ILE A 38 1.71 -16.24 18.91
C ILE A 38 0.72 -16.71 19.96
N VAL A 39 -0.28 -17.51 19.58
CA VAL A 39 -1.35 -17.95 20.47
C VAL A 39 -1.04 -19.34 21.02
N PRO A 40 -1.15 -19.55 22.36
CA PRO A 40 -0.82 -20.83 22.97
C PRO A 40 -1.89 -21.92 22.79
N SER A 41 -3.10 -21.57 22.32
CA SER A 41 -4.24 -22.48 22.25
C SER A 41 -5.16 -22.24 21.05
N TRP A 42 -5.63 -23.32 20.43
CA TRP A 42 -6.63 -23.32 19.36
C TRP A 42 -7.99 -22.72 19.76
N THR A 43 -8.30 -22.64 21.05
CA THR A 43 -9.54 -22.01 21.52
C THR A 43 -9.54 -20.51 21.24
N GLU A 44 -8.41 -19.85 21.42
CA GLU A 44 -8.26 -18.42 21.16
C GLU A 44 -8.32 -18.13 19.65
N VAL A 45 -7.78 -19.02 18.80
CA VAL A 45 -7.95 -18.92 17.34
C VAL A 45 -9.43 -18.93 16.98
N ARG A 46 -10.20 -19.90 17.49
CA ARG A 46 -11.65 -19.99 17.24
C ARG A 46 -12.43 -18.79 17.78
N ARG A 47 -11.98 -18.20 18.89
CA ARG A 47 -12.56 -16.96 19.41
C ARG A 47 -12.34 -15.82 18.42
N THR A 48 -11.14 -15.68 17.88
CA THR A 48 -10.78 -14.66 16.91
C THR A 48 -11.52 -14.82 15.57
N GLU A 49 -11.78 -16.06 15.12
CA GLU A 49 -12.62 -16.31 13.92
C GLU A 49 -14.04 -15.73 14.09
N ARG A 50 -14.62 -15.85 15.29
CA ARG A 50 -15.93 -15.25 15.57
C ARG A 50 -15.89 -13.73 15.57
N LEU A 51 -14.76 -13.12 15.91
CA LEU A 51 -14.56 -11.66 15.87
C LEU A 51 -14.42 -11.17 14.42
N GLU A 52 -13.67 -11.90 13.60
CA GLU A 52 -13.59 -11.65 12.15
C GLU A 52 -14.98 -11.72 11.49
N ALA A 53 -15.79 -12.73 11.84
CA ALA A 53 -17.13 -12.92 11.28
C ALA A 53 -18.11 -11.77 11.57
N ILE A 54 -17.87 -10.97 12.62
CA ILE A 54 -18.64 -9.76 12.95
C ILE A 54 -17.97 -8.46 12.45
N GLY A 55 -16.94 -8.58 11.60
CA GLY A 55 -16.24 -7.46 10.97
C GLY A 55 -15.24 -6.74 11.87
N LYS A 56 -14.83 -7.34 13.00
CA LYS A 56 -13.74 -6.80 13.82
C LYS A 56 -12.39 -7.27 13.31
N SER A 57 -11.35 -6.47 13.53
CA SER A 57 -9.97 -6.81 13.20
C SER A 57 -9.49 -8.00 14.06
N PRO A 58 -9.30 -9.20 13.49
CA PRO A 58 -8.77 -10.33 14.23
C PRO A 58 -7.33 -10.09 14.70
N THR A 59 -6.49 -9.47 13.87
CA THR A 59 -5.10 -9.16 14.23
C THR A 59 -5.01 -8.24 15.43
N ARG A 60 -5.87 -7.22 15.52
CA ARG A 60 -5.86 -6.28 16.64
C ARG A 60 -6.05 -6.97 17.98
N GLU A 61 -7.02 -7.88 18.05
CA GLU A 61 -7.35 -8.61 19.27
C GLU A 61 -6.22 -9.57 19.66
N LEU A 62 -5.64 -10.25 18.67
CA LEU A 62 -4.48 -11.12 18.86
C LEU A 62 -3.26 -10.37 19.39
N ILE A 63 -2.89 -9.26 18.74
CA ILE A 63 -1.76 -8.44 19.19
C ILE A 63 -2.02 -7.82 20.54
N TRP A 64 -3.25 -7.36 20.81
CA TRP A 64 -3.60 -6.82 22.11
C TRP A 64 -3.41 -7.86 23.22
N ALA A 65 -3.96 -9.06 23.05
CA ALA A 65 -3.80 -10.15 24.01
C ALA A 65 -2.34 -10.59 24.19
N TRP A 66 -1.56 -10.57 23.10
CA TRP A 66 -0.14 -10.92 23.14
C TRP A 66 0.71 -9.82 23.81
N ALA A 67 0.38 -8.55 23.57
CA ALA A 67 1.02 -7.40 24.20
C ALA A 67 0.84 -7.42 25.73
N GLN A 68 -0.30 -7.86 26.25
CA GLN A 68 -0.53 -8.02 27.70
C GLN A 68 0.44 -9.01 28.37
N GLN A 69 1.13 -9.84 27.58
CA GLN A 69 2.15 -10.78 28.06
C GLN A 69 3.57 -10.17 27.98
N ASN A 70 3.68 -8.84 28.01
CA ASN A 70 4.91 -8.06 27.93
C ASN A 70 5.77 -8.41 26.71
N LYS A 71 5.11 -8.62 25.57
CA LYS A 71 5.81 -8.91 24.30
C LYS A 71 6.33 -7.64 23.67
N THR A 72 7.49 -7.76 23.05
CA THR A 72 8.23 -6.64 22.49
C THR A 72 8.06 -6.54 20.98
N VAL A 73 8.42 -5.39 20.41
CA VAL A 73 8.52 -5.20 18.96
C VAL A 73 9.51 -6.20 18.37
N GLY A 74 10.62 -6.51 19.06
CA GLY A 74 11.57 -7.52 18.63
C GLY A 74 10.97 -8.93 18.53
N ASP A 75 10.09 -9.30 19.47
CA ASP A 75 9.36 -10.58 19.39
C ASP A 75 8.42 -10.61 18.18
N LEU A 76 7.70 -9.51 17.92
CA LEU A 76 6.83 -9.40 16.75
C LEU A 76 7.62 -9.50 15.44
N VAL A 77 8.76 -8.81 15.35
CA VAL A 77 9.63 -8.85 14.15
C VAL A 77 10.08 -10.28 13.85
N LYS A 78 10.53 -11.04 14.85
CA LYS A 78 10.92 -12.45 14.66
C LYS A 78 9.78 -13.29 14.09
N VAL A 79 8.58 -13.15 14.63
CA VAL A 79 7.40 -13.88 14.14
C VAL A 79 7.09 -13.50 12.69
N LEU A 80 7.22 -12.22 12.34
CA LEU A 80 6.99 -11.74 10.97
C LEU A 80 8.09 -12.21 10.01
N GLU A 81 9.34 -12.35 10.46
CA GLU A 81 10.43 -12.98 9.71
C GLU A 81 10.17 -14.47 9.45
N ASP A 82 9.72 -15.21 10.47
CA ASP A 82 9.34 -16.63 10.36
C ASP A 82 8.11 -16.85 9.45
N MET A 83 7.33 -15.79 9.20
CA MET A 83 6.23 -15.76 8.25
C MET A 83 6.63 -15.26 6.86
N CYS A 84 7.87 -14.80 6.68
CA CYS A 84 8.33 -14.08 5.47
C CYS A 84 7.43 -12.86 5.12
N HIS A 85 6.89 -12.16 6.12
CA HIS A 85 5.92 -11.09 5.92
C HIS A 85 6.57 -9.71 5.72
N TYR A 86 7.32 -9.55 4.63
CA TYR A 86 8.16 -8.37 4.35
C TYR A 86 7.42 -7.01 4.40
N ARG A 87 6.16 -6.96 3.94
CA ARG A 87 5.37 -5.73 3.97
C ARG A 87 5.08 -5.23 5.39
N ALA A 88 4.88 -6.15 6.33
CA ALA A 88 4.64 -5.81 7.73
C ALA A 88 5.96 -5.48 8.44
N LEU A 89 7.04 -6.20 8.12
CA LEU A 89 8.38 -5.93 8.62
C LEU A 89 8.85 -4.50 8.32
N GLN A 90 8.55 -3.98 7.13
CA GLN A 90 8.87 -2.61 6.74
C GLN A 90 8.24 -1.52 7.63
N LEU A 91 7.17 -1.83 8.37
CA LEU A 91 6.58 -0.89 9.33
C LEU A 91 7.41 -0.75 10.60
N PHE A 92 8.06 -1.82 11.04
CA PHE A 92 8.80 -1.86 12.31
C PHE A 92 10.32 -1.69 12.12
N SER A 93 10.81 -1.93 10.90
CA SER A 93 12.18 -1.61 10.51
C SER A 93 12.47 -0.12 10.72
N PRO A 94 13.66 0.26 11.21
CA PRO A 94 14.10 1.65 11.19
C PRO A 94 14.10 2.15 9.75
N GLN A 95 13.07 2.89 9.36
CA GLN A 95 13.12 3.61 8.09
C GLN A 95 14.18 4.71 8.27
N GLU A 96 15.27 4.63 7.51
CA GLU A 96 15.81 5.84 6.92
C GLU A 96 14.61 6.52 6.24
N THR A 97 14.13 7.59 6.83
CA THR A 97 13.14 8.49 6.26
C THR A 97 13.63 8.94 4.89
N GLN A 98 13.25 8.26 3.81
CA GLN A 98 13.11 8.83 2.45
C GLN A 98 12.23 7.93 1.57
N TYR A 99 10.92 7.97 1.79
CA TYR A 99 10.02 8.03 0.64
C TYR A 99 9.74 9.50 0.36
N SER A 100 10.73 10.17 -0.24
CA SER A 100 10.46 11.31 -1.09
C SER A 100 9.62 10.80 -2.25
N PHE A 101 8.30 10.81 -2.10
CA PHE A 101 7.45 10.86 -3.29
C PHE A 101 7.91 12.11 -4.06
N PRO A 102 8.36 12.01 -5.32
CA PRO A 102 8.48 13.21 -6.12
C PRO A 102 7.08 13.83 -6.15
N ASN A 103 7.00 15.01 -5.53
CA ASN A 103 5.89 15.93 -5.59
C ASN A 103 5.40 15.98 -7.05
N SER A 104 4.37 15.20 -7.36
CA SER A 104 3.58 15.42 -8.57
C SER A 104 2.75 16.65 -8.25
N GLY A 105 3.40 17.81 -8.39
CA GLY A 105 2.74 19.10 -8.31
C GLY A 105 1.55 19.13 -9.27
N PRO A 106 0.59 20.03 -9.06
CA PRO A 106 -0.60 20.08 -9.90
C PRO A 106 -0.14 20.33 -11.35
N SER A 107 -0.40 19.37 -12.24
CA SER A 107 -0.25 19.56 -13.67
C SER A 107 -1.16 20.71 -14.07
N LYS A 108 -0.55 21.89 -14.21
CA LYS A 108 -1.14 23.02 -14.92
C LYS A 108 -1.31 22.56 -16.36
N SER A 109 -2.52 22.10 -16.70
CA SER A 109 -2.98 22.02 -18.08
C SER A 109 -2.88 23.44 -18.66
N SER A 110 -1.88 23.66 -19.51
CA SER A 110 -1.66 24.93 -20.17
C SER A 110 -1.58 24.67 -21.67
N ARG A 111 -2.60 25.20 -22.36
CA ARG A 111 -2.68 25.48 -23.81
C ARG A 111 -2.90 24.21 -24.65
N ASP A 112 -3.87 24.16 -25.56
CA ASP A 112 -4.10 25.15 -26.61
C ASP A 112 -5.56 25.50 -26.88
N ASN A 113 -5.75 26.78 -27.16
CA ASN A 113 -6.97 27.44 -27.59
C ASN A 113 -7.02 27.37 -29.13
N PRO A 114 -8.10 26.92 -29.80
CA PRO A 114 -8.12 26.88 -31.26
C PRO A 114 -8.35 28.29 -31.84
N SER A 115 -7.45 28.74 -32.71
CA SER A 115 -7.59 29.96 -33.53
C SER A 115 -8.44 29.70 -34.79
N PRO A 116 -9.12 30.71 -35.36
CA PRO A 116 -10.12 30.55 -36.42
C PRO A 116 -9.50 30.29 -37.81
N PRO A 117 -10.28 29.79 -38.79
CA PRO A 117 -9.75 29.43 -40.11
C PRO A 117 -9.46 30.66 -40.98
N GLN A 118 -8.25 30.70 -41.57
CA GLN A 118 -7.85 31.67 -42.58
C GLN A 118 -8.25 31.19 -43.98
N SER A 119 -8.98 32.03 -44.72
CA SER A 119 -9.36 31.82 -46.13
C SER A 119 -8.14 31.71 -47.05
N PRO A 120 -8.17 30.88 -48.11
CA PRO A 120 -7.09 30.82 -49.09
C PRO A 120 -7.16 32.00 -50.08
N ALA A 121 -6.01 32.65 -50.27
CA ALA A 121 -5.78 33.70 -51.27
C ALA A 121 -5.65 33.12 -52.69
N SER A 122 -6.06 33.93 -53.67
CA SER A 122 -6.19 33.66 -55.11
C SER A 122 -4.91 33.13 -55.82
N PRO A 123 -5.07 32.47 -56.99
CA PRO A 123 -3.98 31.75 -57.67
C PRO A 123 -3.12 32.64 -58.59
N PRO A 124 -1.85 32.26 -58.88
CA PRO A 124 -1.03 32.87 -59.92
C PRO A 124 -1.27 32.24 -61.32
N PRO A 125 -0.84 32.92 -62.40
CA PRO A 125 -1.43 32.79 -63.73
C PRO A 125 -0.88 31.64 -64.58
N ALA A 126 -1.69 31.22 -65.56
CA ALA A 126 -1.37 30.22 -66.57
C ALA A 126 -0.22 30.67 -67.50
N CYS A 127 0.63 29.72 -67.86
CA CYS A 127 1.49 29.80 -69.03
C CYS A 127 1.48 28.47 -69.79
N GLU A 128 1.38 28.61 -71.10
CA GLU A 128 0.89 27.68 -72.10
C GLU A 128 2.03 26.93 -72.80
N SER A 129 1.89 25.62 -73.04
CA SER A 129 2.22 24.97 -74.33
C SER A 129 2.19 23.43 -74.26
N THR A 130 1.14 22.87 -74.86
CA THR A 130 1.14 21.84 -75.92
C THR A 130 2.15 20.68 -75.87
N LEU A 131 1.62 19.45 -75.78
CA LEU A 131 1.93 18.40 -76.75
C LEU A 131 0.87 17.28 -76.75
N ARG A 132 0.28 17.09 -77.94
CA ARG A 132 -0.51 15.93 -78.38
C ARG A 132 0.37 14.68 -78.45
N CYS A 133 -0.22 13.51 -78.24
CA CYS A 133 0.11 12.14 -78.75
C CYS A 133 -0.79 11.17 -77.94
N PHE A 134 -1.63 10.26 -78.43
CA PHE A 134 -2.00 9.69 -79.74
C PHE A 134 -3.51 9.44 -79.73
#